data_AF-A0A831PN28-F1
#
_entry.id   AF-A0A831PN28-F1
#
_cell.length_a   1.000
_cell.length_b   1.000
_cell.length_c   1.000
_cell.angle_alpha   90.00
_cell.angle_beta   90.00
_cell.angle_gamma   90.00
#
_symmetry.space_group_name_H-M   'P 1'
#
loop_
_entity.id
_entity.type
_entity.pdbx_description
1 polymer ?
#
loop_
_entity_poly.entity_id
_entity_poly.type
_entity_poly.pdbx_seq_one_letter_code
_entity_poly.pdbx_strand_id
1 'polypeptide(L)'
;MAIKFQYNKTALQALDKQLKVRERALPTLKNKESALRVEVKRAKDKAAELEKEYDRQIGSYENMARLWGEFDQSLIRIKDVELSSKKIAGVFTPVLEKIIFETNTDNLFNQPVWFPDGMSIIKKIAEVAIEREVFLKKMELLDFARKKTTQKVNLYEKVQIPGFQDAIRKIKRFLEDEDNLSKAAQKIVKDRQEKQRQEEVEV
;
A
#
# COMPACT_ATOMS: atom_id res chain seq x y z
N MET A 1 3.98 -20.15 9.52
CA MET A 1 5.35 -19.84 9.96
C MET A 1 5.36 -19.92 11.48
N ALA A 2 6.02 -20.94 12.06
CA ALA A 2 6.01 -21.15 13.50
C ALA A 2 7.03 -20.19 14.15
N ILE A 3 6.56 -19.39 15.11
CA ILE A 3 7.45 -18.56 15.92
C ILE A 3 8.26 -19.52 16.80
N LYS A 4 9.59 -19.52 16.69
CA LYS A 4 10.48 -20.27 17.58
C LYS A 4 10.61 -19.48 18.89
N PHE A 5 10.36 -20.13 20.02
CA PHE A 5 10.48 -19.51 21.34
C PHE A 5 11.00 -20.53 22.35
N GLN A 6 11.66 -20.02 23.39
CA GLN A 6 12.12 -20.80 24.53
C GLN A 6 11.08 -20.74 25.65
N TYR A 7 11.01 -21.78 26.46
CA TYR A 7 10.12 -21.87 27.61
C TYR A 7 10.79 -21.23 28.83
N ASN A 8 10.77 -19.89 28.91
CA ASN A 8 11.27 -19.16 30.06
C ASN A 8 10.51 -17.83 30.28
N LYS A 9 10.63 -17.29 31.50
CA LYS A 9 9.92 -16.05 31.91
C LYS A 9 10.39 -14.80 31.14
N THR A 10 11.65 -14.78 30.72
CA THR A 10 12.22 -13.68 29.91
C THR A 10 11.68 -13.68 28.48
N ALA A 11 11.58 -14.84 27.83
CA ALA A 11 10.94 -14.96 26.51
C ALA A 11 9.46 -14.61 26.57
N LEU A 12 8.75 -14.98 27.65
CA LEU A 12 7.36 -14.56 27.86
C LEU A 12 7.22 -13.03 27.81
N GLN A 13 8.04 -12.30 28.57
CA GLN A 13 8.04 -10.84 28.57
C GLN A 13 8.39 -10.26 27.19
N ALA A 14 9.38 -10.84 26.50
CA ALA A 14 9.78 -10.40 25.16
C ALA A 14 8.65 -10.57 24.13
N LEU A 15 7.96 -11.72 24.15
CA LEU A 15 6.83 -12.00 23.25
C LEU A 15 5.64 -11.09 23.56
N ASP A 16 5.35 -10.81 24.84
CA ASP A 16 4.26 -9.91 25.24
C ASP A 16 4.53 -8.46 24.79
N LYS A 17 5.78 -8.00 24.92
CA LYS A 17 6.20 -6.68 24.37
C LYS A 17 6.02 -6.64 22.85
N GLN A 18 6.42 -7.70 22.16
CA GLN A 18 6.30 -7.82 20.70
C GLN A 18 4.84 -7.87 20.21
N LEU A 19 3.94 -8.52 20.97
CA LEU A 19 2.51 -8.54 20.71
C LEU A 19 1.92 -7.14 20.82
N LYS A 20 2.18 -6.44 21.94
CA LYS A 20 1.68 -5.08 22.18
C LYS A 20 2.10 -4.07 21.10
N VAL A 21 3.33 -4.17 20.60
CA VAL A 21 3.80 -3.31 19.49
C VAL A 21 2.95 -3.51 18.24
N ARG A 22 2.58 -4.75 17.92
CA ARG A 22 1.80 -5.08 16.72
C ARG A 22 0.34 -4.68 16.86
N GLU A 23 -0.26 -4.92 18.01
CA GLU A 23 -1.62 -4.48 18.32
C GLU A 23 -1.76 -2.95 18.23
N ARG A 24 -0.78 -2.21 18.76
CA ARG A 24 -0.75 -0.74 18.66
C ARG A 24 -0.49 -0.24 17.23
N ALA A 25 0.29 -0.96 16.43
CA ALA A 25 0.60 -0.57 15.06
C ALA A 25 -0.54 -0.90 14.06
N LEU A 26 -1.37 -1.89 14.36
CA LEU A 26 -2.49 -2.33 13.52
C LEU A 26 -3.45 -1.19 13.10
N PRO A 27 -3.96 -0.34 14.01
CA PRO A 27 -4.84 0.77 13.63
C PRO A 27 -4.16 1.76 12.69
N THR A 28 -2.88 2.08 12.91
CA THR A 28 -2.12 2.97 12.02
C THR A 28 -1.98 2.38 10.61
N LEU A 29 -1.76 1.07 10.50
CA LEU A 29 -1.68 0.38 9.20
C LEU A 29 -3.04 0.35 8.49
N LYS A 30 -4.13 0.09 9.23
CA LYS A 30 -5.50 0.13 8.69
C LYS A 30 -5.88 1.54 8.21
N ASN A 31 -5.49 2.59 8.94
CA ASN A 31 -5.68 3.97 8.51
C ASN A 31 -4.92 4.30 7.22
N LYS A 32 -3.66 3.85 7.11
CA LYS A 32 -2.87 4.01 5.89
C LYS A 32 -3.51 3.28 4.69
N GLU A 33 -4.00 2.06 4.91
CA GLU A 33 -4.72 1.30 3.88
C GLU A 33 -5.99 2.03 3.41
N SER A 34 -6.81 2.52 4.34
CA SER A 34 -8.01 3.29 4.02
C SER A 34 -7.70 4.57 3.25
N ALA A 35 -6.66 5.31 3.66
CA ALA A 35 -6.22 6.50 2.94
C ALA A 35 -5.77 6.17 1.51
N LEU A 36 -4.95 5.13 1.33
CA LEU A 36 -4.54 4.67 -0.01
C LEU A 36 -5.74 4.21 -0.84
N ARG A 37 -6.73 3.55 -0.24
CA ARG A 37 -7.94 3.11 -0.94
C ARG A 37 -8.74 4.27 -1.49
N VAL A 38 -8.92 5.34 -0.71
CA VAL A 38 -9.64 6.55 -1.16
C VAL A 38 -8.88 7.22 -2.31
N GLU A 39 -7.55 7.33 -2.21
CA GLU A 39 -6.73 7.95 -3.26
C GLU A 39 -6.69 7.13 -4.55
N VAL A 40 -6.62 5.79 -4.46
CA VAL A 40 -6.75 4.92 -5.65
C VAL A 40 -8.11 5.11 -6.32
N LYS A 41 -9.19 5.20 -5.53
CA LYS A 41 -10.53 5.43 -6.07
C LYS A 41 -10.60 6.78 -6.80
N ARG A 42 -10.11 7.85 -6.18
CA ARG A 42 -10.03 9.19 -6.79
C ARG A 42 -9.23 9.20 -8.08
N ALA A 43 -8.06 8.54 -8.10
CA ALA A 43 -7.23 8.44 -9.30
C ALA A 43 -7.95 7.69 -10.42
N LYS A 44 -8.67 6.60 -10.09
CA LYS A 44 -9.47 5.84 -11.05
C LYS A 44 -10.63 6.65 -11.62
N ASP A 45 -11.38 7.33 -10.75
CA ASP A 45 -12.51 8.17 -11.16
C ASP A 45 -12.03 9.31 -12.08
N LYS A 46 -10.88 9.93 -11.77
CA LYS A 46 -10.31 10.99 -12.61
C LYS A 46 -9.78 10.48 -13.96
N ALA A 47 -9.12 9.32 -13.98
CA ALA A 47 -8.69 8.70 -15.22
C ALA A 47 -9.88 8.36 -16.14
N ALA A 48 -10.99 7.86 -15.56
CA ALA A 48 -12.21 7.58 -16.32
C ALA A 48 -12.91 8.85 -16.82
N GLU A 49 -12.83 9.96 -16.09
CA GLU A 49 -13.33 11.26 -16.57
C GLU A 49 -12.51 11.76 -17.75
N LEU A 50 -11.17 11.70 -17.67
CA LEU A 50 -10.26 12.09 -18.75
C LEU A 50 -10.42 11.21 -19.99
N GLU A 51 -10.68 9.91 -19.81
CA GLU A 51 -10.95 8.99 -20.91
C GLU A 51 -12.25 9.37 -21.64
N LYS A 52 -13.33 9.68 -20.91
CA LYS A 52 -14.57 10.18 -21.52
C LYS A 52 -14.39 11.51 -22.24
N GLU A 53 -13.58 12.41 -21.68
CA GLU A 53 -13.26 13.69 -22.30
C GLU A 53 -12.50 13.49 -23.61
N TYR A 54 -11.51 12.60 -23.59
CA TYR A 54 -10.74 12.21 -24.76
C TYR A 54 -11.61 11.63 -25.87
N ASP A 55 -12.48 10.67 -25.53
CA ASP A 55 -13.40 10.03 -26.49
C ASP A 55 -14.40 11.07 -27.07
N ARG A 56 -14.89 11.98 -26.23
CA ARG A 56 -15.78 13.07 -26.69
C ARG A 56 -15.06 14.00 -27.67
N GLN A 57 -13.82 14.38 -27.37
CA GLN A 57 -13.04 15.23 -28.26
C GLN A 57 -12.81 14.53 -29.60
N ILE A 58 -12.36 13.27 -29.59
CA ILE A 58 -12.18 12.49 -30.83
C ILE A 58 -13.47 12.39 -31.63
N GLY A 59 -14.59 12.01 -31.01
CA GLY A 59 -15.88 11.89 -31.70
C GLY A 59 -16.39 13.22 -32.28
N SER A 60 -16.04 14.35 -31.68
CA SER A 60 -16.38 15.67 -32.24
C SER A 60 -15.60 15.99 -33.52
N TYR A 61 -14.38 15.47 -33.64
CA TYR A 61 -13.48 15.71 -34.78
C TYR A 61 -13.57 14.63 -35.87
N GLU A 62 -14.20 13.49 -35.62
CA GLU A 62 -14.48 12.47 -36.65
C GLU A 62 -15.28 13.03 -37.83
N ASN A 63 -16.17 14.01 -37.59
CA ASN A 63 -16.91 14.69 -38.66
C ASN A 63 -16.00 15.53 -39.59
N MET A 64 -14.82 15.91 -39.12
CA MET A 64 -13.79 16.64 -39.88
C MET A 64 -12.68 15.70 -40.40
N ALA A 65 -12.84 14.37 -40.30
CA ALA A 65 -11.86 13.36 -40.72
C ALA A 65 -11.29 13.56 -42.14
N ARG A 66 -12.10 14.10 -43.07
CA ARG A 66 -11.66 14.39 -44.44
C ARG A 66 -10.58 15.47 -44.54
N LEU A 67 -10.58 16.45 -43.64
CA LEU A 67 -9.59 17.53 -43.60
C LEU A 67 -8.26 17.04 -43.04
N TRP A 68 -8.31 16.11 -42.07
CA TRP A 68 -7.10 15.57 -41.42
C TRP A 68 -6.21 14.73 -42.34
N GLY A 69 -6.70 14.26 -43.49
CA GLY A 69 -5.90 13.53 -44.47
C GLY A 69 -4.80 14.37 -45.13
N GLU A 70 -4.96 15.69 -45.16
CA GLU A 70 -3.98 16.64 -45.71
C GLU A 70 -3.03 17.18 -44.62
N PHE A 71 -3.24 16.84 -43.34
CA PHE A 71 -2.47 17.40 -42.23
C PHE A 71 -1.08 16.77 -42.14
N ASP A 72 -0.05 17.62 -42.15
CA ASP A 72 1.33 17.19 -41.96
C ASP A 72 1.63 16.97 -40.46
N GLN A 73 1.80 15.70 -40.07
CA GLN A 73 2.09 15.29 -38.70
C GLN A 73 3.44 15.79 -38.19
N SER A 74 4.35 16.22 -39.08
CA SER A 74 5.67 16.74 -38.71
C SER A 74 5.65 18.15 -38.11
N LEU A 75 4.50 18.84 -38.20
CA LEU A 75 4.33 20.22 -37.72
C LEU A 75 4.28 20.35 -36.20
N ILE A 76 3.93 19.29 -35.48
CA ILE A 76 3.84 19.28 -34.01
C ILE A 76 4.65 18.12 -33.45
N ARG A 77 5.62 18.43 -32.61
CA ARG A 77 6.38 17.44 -31.85
C ARG A 77 6.31 17.76 -30.36
N ILE A 78 6.18 16.73 -29.53
CA ILE A 78 6.37 16.86 -28.09
C ILE A 78 7.88 16.88 -27.85
N LYS A 79 8.39 18.00 -27.32
CA LYS A 79 9.82 18.20 -27.03
C LYS A 79 10.20 17.66 -25.67
N ASP A 80 9.39 17.98 -24.66
CA ASP A 80 9.60 17.53 -23.30
C ASP A 80 8.30 17.52 -22.51
N VAL A 81 8.25 16.69 -21.46
CA VAL A 81 7.14 16.59 -20.52
C VAL A 81 7.69 16.73 -19.10
N GLU A 82 7.41 17.86 -18.47
CA GLU A 82 7.83 18.14 -17.11
C GLU A 82 6.89 17.43 -16.13
N LEU A 83 7.43 16.43 -15.44
CA LEU A 83 6.75 15.68 -14.38
C LEU A 83 7.37 16.01 -13.03
N SER A 84 6.55 16.42 -12.07
CA SER A 84 6.97 16.54 -10.69
C SER A 84 6.50 15.36 -9.84
N SER A 85 7.09 15.21 -8.66
CA SER A 85 6.79 14.12 -7.74
C SER A 85 6.15 14.66 -6.47
N LYS A 86 4.90 14.25 -6.21
CA LYS A 86 4.18 14.58 -4.97
C LYS A 86 4.08 13.36 -4.06
N LYS A 87 4.25 13.56 -2.76
CA LYS A 87 4.13 12.48 -1.77
C LYS A 87 2.68 12.35 -1.28
N ILE A 88 2.07 11.20 -1.51
CA ILE A 88 0.70 10.87 -1.08
C ILE A 88 0.76 9.62 -0.20
N ALA A 89 0.36 9.74 1.07
CA ALA A 89 0.36 8.63 2.04
C ALA A 89 1.69 7.84 2.11
N GLY A 90 2.82 8.52 1.86
CA GLY A 90 4.16 7.93 1.86
C GLY A 90 4.61 7.28 0.54
N VAL A 91 3.84 7.42 -0.53
CA VAL A 91 4.17 6.99 -1.90
C VAL A 91 4.48 8.22 -2.75
N PHE A 92 5.55 8.17 -3.55
CA PHE A 92 5.84 9.20 -4.54
C PHE A 92 4.99 8.96 -5.77
N THR A 93 4.17 9.94 -6.14
CA THR A 93 3.29 9.89 -7.31
C THR A 93 3.66 10.98 -8.30
N PRO A 94 3.70 10.67 -9.61
CA PRO A 94 3.95 11.67 -10.64
C PRO A 94 2.76 12.64 -10.74
N VAL A 95 3.06 13.89 -11.05
CA VAL A 95 2.12 14.97 -11.33
C VAL A 95 2.61 15.68 -12.60
N LEU A 96 1.71 15.90 -13.54
CA LEU A 96 2.02 16.66 -14.76
C LEU A 96 2.10 18.15 -14.42
N GLU A 97 3.21 18.81 -14.74
CA GLU A 97 3.34 20.27 -14.59
C GLU A 97 3.13 20.97 -15.91
N LYS A 98 3.91 20.58 -16.93
CA LYS A 98 3.87 21.24 -18.23
C LYS A 98 4.28 20.30 -19.36
N ILE A 99 3.65 20.49 -20.51
CA ILE A 99 4.03 19.83 -21.76
C ILE A 99 4.63 20.90 -22.68
N ILE A 100 5.87 20.66 -23.13
CA ILE A 100 6.57 21.57 -24.04
C ILE A 100 6.40 21.03 -25.46
N PHE A 101 5.61 21.76 -26.25
CA PHE A 101 5.41 21.48 -27.65
C PHE A 101 6.38 22.29 -28.50
N GLU A 102 7.01 21.64 -29.48
CA GLU A 102 7.77 22.26 -30.54
C GLU A 102 6.92 22.26 -31.81
N THR A 103 6.68 23.46 -32.37
CA THR A 103 5.94 23.63 -33.61
C THR A 103 6.86 24.19 -34.68
N ASN A 104 6.99 23.47 -35.79
CA ASN A 104 7.72 23.98 -36.95
C ASN A 104 6.82 24.92 -37.75
N THR A 105 7.07 26.22 -37.62
CA THR A 105 6.25 27.26 -38.26
C THR A 105 6.73 27.67 -39.65
N ASP A 106 7.83 27.09 -40.13
CA ASP A 106 8.54 27.55 -41.34
C ASP A 106 7.70 27.43 -42.62
N ASN A 107 6.70 26.54 -42.66
CA ASN A 107 5.82 26.33 -43.82
C ASN A 107 4.35 26.75 -43.62
N LEU A 108 4.01 27.41 -42.49
CA LEU A 108 2.61 27.73 -42.19
C LEU A 108 1.97 28.72 -43.18
N PHE A 109 2.76 29.56 -43.85
CA PHE A 109 2.26 30.56 -44.80
C PHE A 109 1.71 29.95 -46.10
N ASN A 110 2.14 28.73 -46.46
CA ASN A 110 1.70 28.04 -47.67
C ASN A 110 0.60 27.01 -47.40
N GLN A 111 0.09 26.93 -46.18
CA GLN A 111 -0.87 25.92 -45.77
C GLN A 111 -2.30 26.45 -45.64
N PRO A 112 -3.31 25.58 -45.79
CA PRO A 112 -4.71 25.95 -45.65
C PRO A 112 -5.02 26.66 -44.32
N VAL A 113 -5.97 27.60 -44.36
CA VAL A 113 -6.35 28.49 -43.25
C VAL A 113 -6.74 27.74 -41.96
N TRP A 114 -7.15 26.47 -42.08
CA TRP A 114 -7.58 25.64 -40.94
C TRP A 114 -6.44 24.96 -40.17
N PHE A 115 -5.20 24.97 -40.68
CA PHE A 115 -4.05 24.29 -40.05
C PHE A 115 -3.70 24.79 -38.64
N PRO A 116 -3.66 26.11 -38.35
CA PRO A 116 -3.43 26.62 -37.00
C PRO A 116 -4.46 26.11 -35.98
N ASP A 117 -5.72 26.02 -36.38
CA ASP A 117 -6.80 25.49 -35.55
C ASP A 117 -6.64 23.99 -35.32
N GLY A 118 -6.26 23.24 -36.36
CA GLY A 118 -5.91 21.81 -36.27
C GLY A 118 -4.76 21.56 -35.29
N MET A 119 -3.73 22.40 -35.29
CA MET A 119 -2.63 22.31 -34.33
C MET A 119 -3.08 22.54 -32.89
N SER A 120 -3.96 23.52 -32.67
CA SER A 120 -4.53 23.80 -31.34
C SER A 120 -5.36 22.61 -30.83
N ILE A 121 -6.12 21.96 -31.71
CA ILE A 121 -6.91 20.77 -31.41
C ILE A 121 -6.00 19.60 -31.02
N ILE A 122 -4.97 19.30 -31.81
CA ILE A 122 -4.02 18.20 -31.51
C ILE A 122 -3.32 18.44 -30.17
N LYS A 123 -2.90 19.68 -29.89
CA LYS A 123 -2.27 20.03 -28.60
C LYS A 123 -3.19 19.73 -27.42
N LYS A 124 -4.48 20.08 -27.51
CA LYS A 124 -5.47 19.80 -26.45
C LYS A 124 -5.70 18.30 -26.27
N ILE A 125 -5.84 17.55 -27.36
CA ILE A 125 -6.01 16.10 -27.31
C ILE A 125 -4.77 15.44 -26.70
N ALA A 126 -3.58 15.86 -27.11
CA ALA A 126 -2.31 15.37 -26.57
C ALA A 126 -2.15 15.69 -25.07
N GLU A 127 -2.57 16.87 -24.64
CA GLU A 127 -2.56 17.26 -23.23
C GLU A 127 -3.47 16.34 -22.38
N VAL A 128 -4.71 16.11 -22.83
CA VAL A 128 -5.64 15.18 -22.15
C VAL A 128 -5.09 13.75 -22.14
N ALA A 129 -4.49 13.30 -23.24
CA ALA A 129 -3.91 11.96 -23.35
C ALA A 129 -2.72 11.78 -22.39
N ILE A 130 -1.81 12.75 -22.33
CA ILE A 130 -0.65 12.72 -21.42
C ILE A 130 -1.12 12.81 -19.97
N GLU A 131 -2.10 13.66 -19.66
CA GLU A 131 -2.68 13.75 -18.33
C GLU A 131 -3.29 12.42 -17.90
N ARG A 132 -4.05 11.76 -18.79
CA ARG A 132 -4.61 10.41 -18.56
C ARG A 132 -3.51 9.39 -18.23
N GLU A 133 -2.44 9.34 -19.02
CA GLU A 133 -1.30 8.43 -18.78
C GLU A 133 -0.63 8.68 -17.41
N VAL A 134 -0.46 9.94 -17.01
CA VAL A 134 0.09 10.28 -15.70
C VAL A 134 -0.83 9.80 -14.57
N PHE A 135 -2.15 9.96 -14.71
CA PHE A 135 -3.11 9.46 -13.73
C PHE A 135 -3.18 7.93 -13.66
N LEU A 136 -3.06 7.24 -14.81
CA LEU A 136 -2.96 5.78 -14.85
C LEU A 136 -1.70 5.31 -14.11
N LYS A 137 -0.55 5.94 -14.36
CA LYS A 137 0.69 5.60 -13.66
C LYS A 137 0.60 5.87 -12.17
N LYS A 138 -0.01 6.99 -11.77
CA LYS A 138 -0.30 7.30 -10.37
C LYS A 138 -1.19 6.23 -9.73
N MET A 139 -2.22 5.76 -10.43
CA MET A 139 -3.11 4.69 -9.96
C MET A 139 -2.35 3.38 -9.72
N GLU A 140 -1.51 2.96 -10.67
CA GLU A 140 -0.70 1.73 -10.54
C GLU A 140 0.20 1.75 -9.31
N LEU A 141 0.92 2.85 -9.09
CA LEU A 141 1.83 3.01 -7.96
C LEU A 141 1.08 2.97 -6.62
N LEU A 142 -0.07 3.65 -6.55
CA LEU A 142 -0.90 3.65 -5.35
C LEU A 142 -1.54 2.28 -5.10
N ASP A 143 -1.98 1.57 -6.13
CA ASP A 143 -2.57 0.22 -5.99
C ASP A 143 -1.52 -0.81 -5.52
N PHE A 144 -0.30 -0.73 -6.05
CA PHE A 144 0.81 -1.56 -5.59
C PHE A 144 1.13 -1.31 -4.11
N ALA A 145 1.21 -0.04 -3.71
CA ALA A 145 1.43 0.34 -2.31
C ALA A 145 0.27 -0.09 -1.40
N ARG A 146 -0.98 0.01 -1.89
CA ARG A 146 -2.17 -0.48 -1.20
C ARG A 146 -2.08 -1.98 -0.97
N LYS A 147 -1.82 -2.77 -2.02
CA LYS A 147 -1.68 -4.24 -1.94
C LYS A 147 -0.63 -4.65 -0.90
N LYS A 148 0.54 -4.01 -0.89
CA LYS A 148 1.58 -4.25 0.12
C LYS A 148 1.10 -3.89 1.54
N THR A 149 0.36 -2.80 1.69
CA THR A 149 -0.19 -2.39 2.99
C THR A 149 -1.26 -3.37 3.48
N THR A 150 -2.19 -3.79 2.61
CA THR A 150 -3.20 -4.82 2.90
C THR A 150 -2.54 -6.15 3.28
N GLN A 151 -1.50 -6.58 2.56
CA GLN A 151 -0.73 -7.78 2.90
C GLN A 151 -0.10 -7.65 4.30
N LYS A 152 0.44 -6.48 4.64
CA LYS A 152 1.02 -6.23 5.96
C LYS A 152 -0.02 -6.23 7.08
N VAL A 153 -1.20 -5.65 6.85
CA VAL A 153 -2.34 -5.70 7.79
C VAL A 153 -2.77 -7.15 8.00
N ASN A 154 -2.98 -7.91 6.93
CA ASN A 154 -3.34 -9.33 7.01
C ASN A 154 -2.28 -10.17 7.72
N LEU A 155 -0.99 -9.92 7.45
CA LEU A 155 0.11 -10.60 8.14
C LEU A 155 0.04 -10.35 9.65
N TYR A 156 -0.28 -9.13 10.08
CA TYR A 156 -0.37 -8.80 11.50
C TYR A 156 -1.61 -9.42 12.13
N GLU A 157 -2.77 -9.19 11.52
CA GLU A 157 -4.08 -9.59 12.05
C GLU A 157 -4.31 -11.11 12.03
N LYS A 158 -3.95 -11.78 10.93
CA LYS A 158 -4.28 -13.21 10.72
C LYS A 158 -3.15 -14.17 11.07
N VAL A 159 -1.90 -13.72 11.09
CA VAL A 159 -0.74 -14.61 11.24
C VAL A 159 0.07 -14.28 12.50
N GLN A 160 0.55 -13.05 12.63
CA GLN A 160 1.49 -12.71 13.71
C GLN A 160 0.80 -12.61 15.06
N ILE A 161 -0.28 -11.81 15.19
CA ILE A 161 -0.98 -11.64 16.48
C ILE A 161 -1.45 -13.01 17.03
N PRO A 162 -2.16 -13.85 16.25
CA PRO A 162 -2.53 -15.20 16.71
C PRO A 162 -1.31 -16.06 17.06
N GLY A 163 -0.26 -16.03 16.23
CA GLY A 163 0.95 -16.80 16.48
C GLY A 163 1.66 -16.41 17.79
N PHE A 164 1.72 -15.12 18.13
CA PHE A 164 2.27 -14.64 19.39
C PHE A 164 1.38 -15.02 20.57
N GLN A 165 0.06 -14.90 20.44
CA GLN A 165 -0.89 -15.30 21.48
C GLN A 165 -0.80 -16.80 21.80
N ASP A 166 -0.68 -17.64 20.78
CA ASP A 166 -0.51 -19.08 20.96
C ASP A 166 0.84 -19.43 21.60
N ALA A 167 1.92 -18.75 21.22
CA ALA A 167 3.23 -18.91 21.85
C ALA A 167 3.20 -18.53 23.33
N ILE A 168 2.61 -17.38 23.65
CA ILE A 168 2.43 -16.90 25.03
C ILE A 168 1.60 -17.91 25.84
N ARG A 169 0.50 -18.44 25.28
CA ARG A 169 -0.33 -19.46 25.93
C ARG A 169 0.47 -20.72 26.27
N LYS A 170 1.31 -21.19 25.34
CA LYS A 170 2.16 -22.39 25.54
C LYS A 170 3.21 -22.17 26.64
N ILE A 171 3.86 -21.01 26.68
CA ILE A 171 4.85 -20.71 27.72
C ILE A 171 4.17 -20.56 29.09
N LYS A 172 3.01 -19.90 29.16
CA LYS A 172 2.26 -19.77 30.42
C LYS A 172 1.87 -21.12 31.00
N ARG A 173 1.31 -22.02 30.17
CA ARG A 173 0.98 -23.39 30.60
C ARG A 173 2.21 -24.14 31.12
N PHE A 174 3.32 -24.08 30.40
CA PHE A 174 4.57 -24.71 30.85
C PHE A 174 5.04 -24.18 32.21
N LEU A 175 5.01 -22.86 32.41
CA LEU A 175 5.42 -22.25 33.68
C LEU A 175 4.44 -22.59 34.83
N GLU A 176 3.15 -22.71 34.54
CA GLU A 176 2.14 -23.16 35.51
C GLU A 176 2.37 -24.63 35.90
N ASP A 177 2.67 -25.50 34.94
CA ASP A 177 2.99 -26.91 35.20
C ASP A 177 4.26 -27.05 36.03
N GLU A 178 5.30 -26.24 35.74
CA GLU A 178 6.55 -26.21 36.51
C GLU A 178 6.32 -25.75 37.96
N ASP A 179 5.50 -24.71 38.17
CA ASP A 179 5.12 -24.23 39.50
C ASP A 179 4.27 -25.26 40.28
N ASN A 180 3.33 -25.92 39.61
CA ASN A 180 2.53 -26.99 40.19
C ASN A 180 3.37 -28.20 40.62
N LEU A 181 4.34 -28.60 39.78
CA LEU A 181 5.31 -29.65 40.11
C LEU A 181 6.16 -29.29 41.33
N SER A 182 6.65 -28.05 41.40
CA SER A 182 7.42 -27.55 42.55
C SER A 182 6.59 -27.58 43.85
N LYS A 183 5.33 -27.12 43.80
CA LYS A 183 4.41 -27.17 44.96
C LYS A 183 4.11 -28.60 45.40
N ALA A 184 3.88 -29.51 44.46
CA ALA A 184 3.67 -30.92 44.77
C ALA A 184 4.90 -31.56 45.42
N ALA A 185 6.10 -31.26 44.91
CA ALA A 185 7.36 -31.73 45.51
C ALA A 185 7.54 -31.19 46.94
N GLN A 186 7.29 -29.90 47.17
CA GLN A 186 7.35 -29.29 48.51
C GLN A 186 6.37 -29.96 49.49
N LYS A 187 5.14 -30.27 49.02
CA LYS A 187 4.15 -30.98 49.83
C LYS A 187 4.63 -32.38 50.23
N ILE A 188 5.16 -33.16 49.29
CA ILE A 188 5.68 -34.51 49.56
C ILE A 188 6.81 -34.47 50.59
N VAL A 189 7.73 -33.50 50.48
CA VAL A 189 8.82 -33.34 51.44
C VAL A 189 8.29 -32.99 52.82
N LYS A 190 7.31 -32.08 52.90
CA LYS A 190 6.70 -31.69 54.17
C LYS A 190 5.96 -32.86 54.83
N ASP A 191 5.15 -33.59 54.07
CA ASP A 191 4.42 -34.78 54.55
C ASP A 191 5.39 -35.85 55.08
N ARG A 192 6.55 -36.01 54.44
CA ARG A 192 7.61 -36.94 54.90
C ARG A 192 8.26 -36.47 56.21
N GLN A 193 8.55 -35.18 56.35
CA GLN A 193 9.11 -34.62 57.58
C GLN A 193 8.12 -34.67 58.75
N GLU A 194 6.83 -34.44 58.49
CA GLU A 194 5.77 -34.56 59.51
C GLU A 194 5.62 -36.01 59.99
N LYS A 195 5.64 -36.99 59.08
CA LYS A 195 5.66 -38.42 59.46
C LYS A 195 6.87 -38.79 60.32
N GLN A 196 8.07 -38.36 59.93
CA GLN A 196 9.28 -38.62 60.72
C GLN A 196 9.20 -38.01 62.13
N ARG A 197 8.66 -36.79 62.27
CA ARG A 197 8.43 -36.19 63.59
C ARG A 197 7.38 -36.92 64.42
N GLN A 198 6.34 -37.47 63.80
CA GLN A 198 5.33 -38.25 64.52
C GLN A 198 5.94 -39.56 65.03
N GLU A 199 6.74 -40.24 64.21
CA GLU A 199 7.47 -41.45 64.60
C GLU A 199 8.51 -41.19 65.70
N GLU A 200 9.18 -40.03 65.71
CA GLU A 200 10.12 -39.64 66.78
C GLU A 200 9.44 -39.24 68.10
N VAL A 201 8.17 -38.85 68.08
CA VAL A 201 7.40 -38.46 69.28
C VAL A 201 6.67 -39.66 69.90
N GLU A 202 6.44 -40.73 69.13
CA GLU A 202 5.84 -41.99 69.61
C GLU A 202 6.87 -42.98 70.21
N VAL A 203 8.18 -42.68 70.14
CA VAL A 203 9.29 -43.45 70.75
C VAL A 203 9.75 -42.80 72.05
#